data_AF-A0A2W5XUG1-F1
#
_entry.id   AF-A0A2W5XUG1-F1
#
_cell.length_a   1.000
_cell.length_b   1.000
_cell.length_c   1.000
_cell.angle_alpha   90.00
_cell.angle_beta   90.00
_cell.angle_gamma   90.00
#
_symmetry.space_group_name_H-M   'P 1'
#
loop_
_entity.id
_entity.type
_entity.pdbx_description
1 polymer ?
#
loop_
_entity_poly.entity_id
_entity_poly.type
_entity_poly.pdbx_seq_one_letter_code
_entity_poly.pdbx_strand_id
1 'polypeptide(L)'
;MPPIAAVLAVLVFGLLGVQGTRGATTTFTSAADTRINRLAPTTNYARVSSLRADVNDYDSLLRFTVSGLVGPVQSARLRVYVTEASAATTMVSLTGGSWTETSVTWKTAPPKGVTAGTLPPAKRGVWVEADVSRAVAGNGALSFRLSMNSSDGLTIGSRRSANKPQLVISTGPPTDTTSPPALVTPAAATPSTPATPTVAVAPTPVVAATPSVTPTPSLTPSPTLTPTPTPTPTPTPTPTPSNVLGSASLSLPIRAAFYYPWFRESWDQVGYHPFTRFTPSLGFYSSSDASVVQSHVAAMQDAGIQAGIASWWGQGSQTDLRVAALLANAGTFRWTLYHEAEGTGDPTVAQIQSDLAYILSRYAANPAYLHVGGKPVIFVYGNGSESCATMDRWATANADRFYLMMKEFAGWRTCASQPDSWHQYGPAVAVQRVDSYSFNISPGFWRVDEPAPRLARDLGRWQRNVADMVASRDPWQLITSFNEFGEGTVVEAAQEFGTAYLDVLAGRPITATPSPTPTDTPTLTP
;
A
#
# COMPACT_ATOMS: atom_id res chain seq x y z
N MET A 1 -58.58 58.67 -30.78
CA MET A 1 -57.68 59.78 -31.19
C MET A 1 -56.62 59.93 -30.09
N PRO A 2 -55.33 59.90 -30.42
CA PRO A 2 -54.25 59.64 -29.45
C PRO A 2 -53.90 60.91 -28.64
N PRO A 3 -53.41 60.78 -27.39
CA PRO A 3 -52.75 61.88 -26.70
C PRO A 3 -51.23 61.79 -26.85
N ILE A 4 -50.65 62.94 -27.18
CA ILE A 4 -49.22 63.22 -27.29
C ILE A 4 -48.64 63.29 -25.86
N ALA A 5 -47.62 62.48 -25.57
CA ALA A 5 -46.86 62.54 -24.32
C ALA A 5 -45.55 63.32 -24.54
N ALA A 6 -45.38 64.38 -23.75
CA ALA A 6 -44.16 65.20 -23.71
C ALA A 6 -43.03 64.46 -22.96
N VAL A 7 -41.84 64.53 -23.54
CA VAL A 7 -40.61 63.91 -23.06
C VAL A 7 -39.96 64.79 -22.00
N LEU A 8 -39.73 64.23 -20.80
CA LEU A 8 -38.81 64.78 -19.80
C LEU A 8 -37.55 63.88 -19.79
N ALA A 9 -36.43 64.43 -20.25
CA ALA A 9 -35.14 63.75 -20.22
C ALA A 9 -34.46 64.00 -18.87
N VAL A 10 -34.23 62.94 -18.10
CA VAL A 10 -33.35 62.95 -16.93
C VAL A 10 -32.06 62.21 -17.30
N LEU A 11 -30.93 62.91 -17.26
CA LEU A 11 -29.59 62.34 -17.36
C LEU A 11 -29.34 61.40 -16.18
N VAL A 12 -29.03 60.13 -16.47
CA VAL A 12 -28.36 59.22 -15.54
C VAL A 12 -26.91 59.08 -16.01
N PHE A 13 -25.96 59.50 -15.16
CA PHE A 13 -24.54 59.20 -15.34
C PHE A 13 -24.33 57.68 -15.23
N GLY A 14 -24.06 57.02 -16.35
CA GLY A 14 -23.56 55.66 -16.36
C GLY A 14 -22.07 55.65 -15.99
N LEU A 15 -21.74 55.27 -14.76
CA LEU A 15 -20.39 54.86 -14.39
C LEU A 15 -20.05 53.60 -15.21
N LEU A 16 -19.22 53.73 -16.24
CA LEU A 16 -18.56 52.60 -16.89
C LEU A 16 -17.57 52.01 -15.89
N GLY A 17 -18.02 51.01 -15.13
CA GLY A 17 -17.12 50.18 -14.33
C GLY A 17 -16.21 49.40 -15.27
N VAL A 18 -14.94 49.79 -15.35
CA VAL A 18 -13.89 48.97 -15.95
C VAL A 18 -13.79 47.70 -15.10
N GLN A 19 -14.37 46.60 -15.58
CA GLN A 19 -14.12 45.30 -14.98
C GLN A 19 -12.66 44.93 -15.30
N GLY A 20 -11.77 45.17 -14.34
CA GLY A 20 -10.41 44.65 -14.43
C GLY A 20 -10.45 43.12 -14.56
N THR A 21 -9.88 42.58 -15.62
CA THR A 21 -9.66 41.14 -15.79
C THR A 21 -8.96 40.61 -14.53
N ARG A 22 -9.61 39.72 -13.79
CA ARG A 22 -9.02 39.11 -12.59
C ARG A 22 -8.12 37.96 -13.00
N GLY A 23 -7.04 37.76 -12.23
CA GLY A 23 -6.17 36.60 -12.34
C GLY A 23 -6.92 35.27 -12.15
N ALA A 24 -6.38 34.19 -12.71
CA ALA A 24 -7.01 32.86 -12.66
C ALA A 24 -6.16 31.88 -11.84
N THR A 25 -6.82 31.08 -11.00
CA THR A 25 -6.21 29.96 -10.27
C THR A 25 -6.55 28.64 -10.96
N THR A 26 -5.53 27.88 -11.35
CA THR A 26 -5.66 26.59 -12.02
C THR A 26 -4.95 25.49 -11.22
N THR A 27 -5.58 24.32 -11.12
CA THR A 27 -5.02 23.15 -10.43
C THR A 27 -4.67 22.06 -11.44
N PHE A 28 -3.41 21.62 -11.43
CA PHE A 28 -2.90 20.52 -12.23
C PHE A 28 -2.63 19.30 -11.36
N THR A 29 -3.07 18.11 -11.76
CA THR A 29 -2.69 16.85 -11.09
C THR A 29 -1.40 16.28 -11.66
N SER A 30 -0.67 15.47 -10.88
CA SER A 30 0.56 14.83 -11.35
C SER A 30 0.33 13.95 -12.60
N ALA A 31 1.04 14.28 -13.68
CA ALA A 31 1.06 13.54 -14.95
C ALA A 31 1.83 12.23 -14.85
N ALA A 32 2.78 12.11 -13.91
CA ALA A 32 3.41 10.87 -13.48
C ALA A 32 3.93 11.03 -12.05
N ASP A 33 3.94 9.97 -11.26
CA ASP A 33 4.65 9.94 -9.99
C ASP A 33 5.07 8.54 -9.53
N THR A 34 6.17 8.48 -8.80
CA THR A 34 6.67 7.23 -8.21
C THR A 34 7.60 7.54 -7.05
N ARG A 35 7.80 6.55 -6.17
CA ARG A 35 8.94 6.53 -5.25
C ARG A 35 10.13 5.82 -5.88
N ILE A 36 11.33 6.12 -5.40
CA ILE A 36 12.57 5.43 -5.74
C ILE A 36 13.30 5.10 -4.44
N ASN A 37 13.90 3.92 -4.36
CA ASN A 37 14.52 3.41 -3.15
C ASN A 37 16.03 3.19 -3.36
N ARG A 38 16.87 3.86 -2.57
CA ARG A 38 18.32 3.72 -2.60
C ARG A 38 18.80 2.34 -2.20
N LEU A 39 18.11 1.71 -1.26
CA LEU A 39 18.41 0.35 -0.78
C LEU A 39 17.93 -0.73 -1.76
N ALA A 40 17.04 -0.40 -2.69
CA ALA A 40 16.60 -1.29 -3.77
C ALA A 40 16.80 -0.62 -5.14
N PRO A 41 18.07 -0.42 -5.58
CA PRO A 41 18.38 0.59 -6.59
C PRO A 41 17.92 0.24 -8.02
N THR A 42 17.57 -1.01 -8.26
CA THR A 42 17.06 -1.56 -9.52
C THR A 42 15.55 -1.79 -9.51
N THR A 43 14.89 -1.60 -8.37
CA THR A 43 13.45 -1.81 -8.24
C THR A 43 12.67 -0.62 -8.79
N ASN A 44 11.67 -0.90 -9.61
CA ASN A 44 10.70 0.08 -10.08
C ASN A 44 9.44 0.01 -9.20
N TYR A 45 8.94 1.16 -8.77
CA TYR A 45 7.75 1.26 -7.92
C TYR A 45 6.55 1.84 -8.68
N ALA A 46 6.43 1.54 -9.98
CA ALA A 46 5.24 1.95 -10.71
C ALA A 46 3.99 1.44 -10.00
N ARG A 47 2.92 2.23 -10.08
CA ARG A 47 1.58 1.84 -9.59
C ARG A 47 1.37 1.86 -8.08
N VAL A 48 2.36 2.24 -7.27
CA VAL A 48 2.11 2.49 -5.84
C VAL A 48 1.08 3.62 -5.63
N SER A 49 0.24 3.49 -4.60
CA SER A 49 -0.72 4.52 -4.19
C SER A 49 -0.16 5.53 -3.19
N SER A 50 1.04 5.27 -2.66
CA SER A 50 1.76 6.10 -1.70
C SER A 50 3.15 6.46 -2.21
N LEU A 51 3.58 7.69 -1.96
CA LEU A 51 4.91 8.21 -2.23
C LEU A 51 5.58 8.51 -0.89
N ARG A 52 6.91 8.38 -0.83
CA ARG A 52 7.67 8.56 0.41
C ARG A 52 8.97 9.32 0.17
N ALA A 53 9.35 10.12 1.16
CA ALA A 53 10.68 10.71 1.26
C ALA A 53 11.22 10.48 2.68
N ASP A 54 12.47 10.04 2.79
CA ASP A 54 13.26 9.97 4.03
C ASP A 54 14.75 9.96 3.69
N VAL A 55 15.62 10.11 4.68
CA VAL A 55 17.09 10.15 4.45
C VAL A 55 17.69 8.78 4.13
N ASN A 56 17.06 7.72 4.62
CA ASN A 56 17.62 6.38 4.62
C ASN A 56 17.41 5.72 3.23
N ASP A 57 16.18 5.75 2.73
CA ASP A 57 15.77 4.81 1.69
C ASP A 57 15.11 5.54 0.51
N TYR A 58 14.13 6.41 0.78
CA TYR A 58 13.19 6.86 -0.26
C TYR A 58 13.37 8.32 -0.68
N ASP A 59 13.32 8.54 -1.99
CA ASP A 59 12.90 9.82 -2.56
C ASP A 59 11.62 9.60 -3.40
N SER A 60 10.90 10.68 -3.69
CA SER A 60 9.74 10.64 -4.60
C SER A 60 9.91 11.55 -5.79
N LEU A 61 9.45 11.10 -6.96
CA LEU A 61 9.44 11.85 -8.20
C LEU A 61 8.01 12.23 -8.56
N LEU A 62 7.79 13.50 -8.90
CA LEU A 62 6.52 14.04 -9.36
C LEU A 62 6.76 14.74 -10.70
N ARG A 63 5.89 14.51 -11.70
CA ARG A 63 5.91 15.27 -12.96
C ARG A 63 4.54 15.86 -13.23
N PHE A 64 4.51 17.11 -13.66
CA PHE A 64 3.32 17.85 -14.05
C PHE A 64 3.46 18.36 -15.49
N THR A 65 2.31 18.49 -16.16
CA THR A 65 2.20 19.16 -17.47
C THR A 65 1.32 20.38 -17.28
N VAL A 66 1.94 21.57 -17.31
CA VAL A 66 1.26 22.85 -17.18
C VAL A 66 0.90 23.34 -18.57
N SER A 67 -0.38 23.61 -18.80
CA SER A 67 -0.89 24.13 -20.07
C SER A 67 -2.09 25.04 -19.83
N GLY A 68 -2.40 25.91 -20.78
CA GLY A 68 -3.57 26.80 -20.70
C GLY A 68 -3.42 28.03 -19.82
N LEU A 69 -2.21 28.36 -19.34
CA LEU A 69 -1.98 29.63 -18.65
C LEU A 69 -1.93 30.80 -19.66
N VAL A 70 -2.71 31.85 -19.38
CA VAL A 70 -2.91 33.03 -20.27
C VAL A 70 -2.36 34.34 -19.70
N GLY A 71 -1.88 34.35 -18.45
CA GLY A 71 -1.28 35.50 -17.79
C GLY A 71 0.00 35.12 -17.03
N PRO A 72 0.78 36.11 -16.54
CA PRO A 72 2.03 35.83 -15.84
C PRO A 72 1.77 35.08 -14.54
N VAL A 73 2.60 34.10 -14.23
CA VAL A 73 2.51 33.32 -12.98
C VAL A 73 2.81 34.26 -11.79
N GLN A 74 1.86 34.39 -10.88
CA GLN A 74 2.01 35.17 -9.64
C GLN A 74 2.40 34.30 -8.46
N SER A 75 1.83 33.09 -8.37
CA SER A 75 2.23 32.10 -7.38
C SER A 75 2.02 30.68 -7.89
N ALA A 76 2.84 29.75 -7.42
CA ALA A 76 2.65 28.33 -7.61
C ALA A 76 2.90 27.57 -6.31
N ARG A 77 1.99 26.65 -5.96
CA ARG A 77 2.06 25.82 -4.77
C ARG A 77 2.01 24.35 -5.15
N LEU A 78 3.03 23.59 -4.74
CA LEU A 78 2.96 22.15 -4.75
C LEU A 78 2.21 21.71 -3.50
N ARG A 79 1.05 21.10 -3.69
CA ARG A 79 0.14 20.66 -2.64
C ARG A 79 0.07 19.13 -2.62
N VAL A 80 0.38 18.53 -1.48
CA VAL A 80 0.43 17.06 -1.30
C VAL A 80 -0.38 16.63 -0.08
N TYR A 81 -1.03 15.47 -0.16
CA TYR A 81 -1.88 14.95 0.92
C TYR A 81 -1.11 13.96 1.77
N VAL A 82 -1.02 14.21 3.06
CA VAL A 82 -0.22 13.42 3.99
C VAL A 82 -0.98 12.17 4.45
N THR A 83 -0.44 11.00 4.13
CA THR A 83 -1.02 9.70 4.52
C THR A 83 -0.37 9.12 5.76
N GLU A 84 0.88 9.52 6.08
CA GLU A 84 1.53 9.29 7.37
C GLU A 84 2.29 10.54 7.82
N ALA A 85 2.18 10.86 9.11
CA ALA A 85 2.76 12.08 9.69
C ALA A 85 4.29 12.05 9.70
N SER A 86 4.89 13.25 9.67
CA SER A 86 6.33 13.47 9.87
C SER A 86 6.53 14.77 10.65
N ALA A 87 7.45 14.76 11.61
CA ALA A 87 7.90 15.92 12.36
C ALA A 87 9.04 16.69 11.66
N ALA A 88 9.49 16.23 10.48
CA ALA A 88 10.62 16.80 9.76
C ALA A 88 10.22 17.55 8.48
N THR A 89 11.12 18.40 8.00
CA THR A 89 10.93 19.18 6.77
C THR A 89 11.31 18.35 5.55
N THR A 90 10.49 18.42 4.49
CA THR A 90 10.80 17.77 3.20
C THR A 90 11.29 18.79 2.19
N MET A 91 12.40 18.49 1.52
CA MET A 91 12.94 19.30 0.43
C MET A 91 12.24 18.95 -0.88
N VAL A 92 11.81 19.98 -1.61
CA VAL A 92 11.24 19.86 -2.95
C VAL A 92 12.26 20.43 -3.94
N SER A 93 12.97 19.57 -4.65
CA SER A 93 14.00 19.96 -5.62
C SER A 93 13.52 19.78 -7.05
N LEU A 94 14.01 20.61 -7.98
CA LEU A 94 13.84 20.37 -9.41
C LEU A 94 14.57 19.08 -9.82
N THR A 95 14.07 18.41 -10.86
CA THR A 95 14.74 17.24 -11.43
C THR A 95 14.41 17.09 -12.92
N GLY A 96 15.15 16.24 -13.64
CA GLY A 96 14.91 15.99 -15.06
C GLY A 96 13.54 15.35 -15.30
N GLY A 97 12.90 15.65 -16.44
CA GLY A 97 11.57 15.14 -16.79
C GLY A 97 11.55 13.93 -17.73
N SER A 98 12.70 13.42 -18.15
CA SER A 98 12.85 12.34 -19.15
C SER A 98 12.51 10.94 -18.64
N TRP A 99 12.25 10.78 -17.35
CA TRP A 99 11.92 9.49 -16.75
C TRP A 99 10.49 9.04 -17.09
N THR A 100 10.27 7.73 -17.08
CA THR A 100 8.94 7.12 -17.17
C THR A 100 8.65 6.33 -15.91
N GLU A 101 7.43 6.48 -15.40
CA GLU A 101 6.99 5.87 -14.14
C GLU A 101 7.20 4.36 -14.09
N THR A 102 7.03 3.69 -15.24
CA THR A 102 7.13 2.23 -15.42
C THR A 102 8.54 1.69 -15.60
N SER A 103 9.58 2.54 -15.60
CA SER A 103 10.97 2.07 -15.77
C SER A 103 12.00 2.79 -14.91
N VAL A 104 11.65 3.92 -14.30
CA VAL A 104 12.58 4.63 -13.43
C VAL A 104 12.84 3.84 -12.15
N THR A 105 14.10 3.74 -11.78
CA THR A 105 14.60 3.13 -10.55
C THR A 105 15.47 4.16 -9.85
N TRP A 106 15.99 3.87 -8.65
CA TRP A 106 16.98 4.78 -8.05
C TRP A 106 18.21 4.99 -8.94
N LYS A 107 18.70 3.92 -9.59
CA LYS A 107 19.88 3.96 -10.46
C LYS A 107 19.67 4.82 -11.71
N THR A 108 18.45 4.87 -12.24
CA THR A 108 18.11 5.62 -13.47
C THR A 108 17.40 6.94 -13.18
N ALA A 109 17.09 7.23 -11.92
CA ALA A 109 16.42 8.45 -11.51
C ALA A 109 17.27 9.67 -11.84
N PRO A 110 16.69 10.73 -12.44
CA PRO A 110 17.42 11.96 -12.66
C PRO A 110 17.91 12.56 -11.34
N PRO A 111 19.07 13.22 -11.33
CA PRO A 111 19.66 13.77 -10.12
C PRO A 111 18.78 14.84 -9.49
N LYS A 112 18.99 15.08 -8.19
CA LYS A 112 18.41 16.23 -7.47
C LYS A 112 19.05 17.51 -8.02
N GLY A 113 18.22 18.43 -8.50
CA GLY A 113 18.62 19.78 -8.89
C GLY A 113 18.46 20.77 -7.75
N VAL A 114 18.30 22.05 -8.09
CA VAL A 114 18.11 23.14 -7.12
C VAL A 114 16.81 22.96 -6.32
N THR A 115 16.85 23.29 -5.02
CA THR A 115 15.66 23.28 -4.16
C THR A 115 14.70 24.39 -4.60
N ALA A 116 13.48 24.01 -4.98
CA ALA A 116 12.41 24.91 -5.40
C ALA A 116 11.54 25.39 -4.23
N GLY A 117 11.45 24.59 -3.16
CA GLY A 117 10.68 24.89 -1.95
C GLY A 117 10.83 23.81 -0.89
N THR A 118 10.10 23.95 0.21
CA THR A 118 10.06 22.97 1.31
C THR A 118 8.64 22.72 1.77
N LEU A 119 8.35 21.49 2.19
CA LEU A 119 7.13 21.13 2.89
C LEU A 119 7.41 21.12 4.39
N PRO A 120 6.57 21.77 5.21
CA PRO A 120 6.74 21.77 6.66
C PRO A 120 6.43 20.38 7.27
N PRO A 121 6.82 20.16 8.54
CA PRO A 121 6.30 19.06 9.35
C PRO A 121 4.77 18.99 9.28
N ALA A 122 4.22 17.79 9.25
CA ALA A 122 2.82 17.58 8.91
C ALA A 122 2.18 16.41 9.66
N LYS A 123 0.90 16.58 10.01
CA LYS A 123 0.07 15.53 10.58
C LYS A 123 -0.58 14.69 9.48
N ARG A 124 -0.98 13.46 9.81
CA ARG A 124 -1.75 12.60 8.90
C ARG A 124 -3.10 13.23 8.59
N GLY A 125 -3.56 13.07 7.34
CA GLY A 125 -4.90 13.45 6.90
C GLY A 125 -5.05 14.92 6.50
N VAL A 126 -3.93 15.65 6.36
CA VAL A 126 -3.94 17.07 5.97
C VAL A 126 -3.26 17.27 4.62
N TRP A 127 -3.65 18.34 3.93
CA TRP A 127 -2.88 18.86 2.81
C TRP A 127 -1.76 19.76 3.33
N VAL A 128 -0.56 19.59 2.79
CA VAL A 128 0.57 20.49 3.02
C VAL A 128 1.09 21.04 1.71
N GLU A 129 1.64 22.25 1.78
CA GLU A 129 2.01 23.03 0.60
C GLU A 129 3.45 23.51 0.67
N ALA A 130 4.13 23.48 -0.47
CA ALA A 130 5.41 24.14 -0.70
C ALA A 130 5.20 25.26 -1.72
N ASP A 131 5.69 26.46 -1.41
CA ASP A 131 5.83 27.51 -2.41
C ASP A 131 6.93 27.12 -3.41
N VAL A 132 6.53 26.93 -4.67
CA VAL A 132 7.40 26.59 -5.79
C VAL A 132 7.30 27.63 -6.90
N SER A 133 6.86 28.85 -6.58
CA SER A 133 6.59 29.92 -7.56
C SER A 133 7.80 30.19 -8.46
N ARG A 134 9.01 30.15 -7.90
CA ARG A 134 10.27 30.37 -8.64
C ARG A 134 10.60 29.27 -9.66
N ALA A 135 9.97 28.09 -9.53
CA ALA A 135 10.17 26.97 -10.45
C ALA A 135 9.20 26.98 -11.63
N VAL A 136 8.15 27.82 -11.61
CA VAL A 136 7.10 27.84 -12.63
C VAL A 136 7.21 29.08 -13.51
N ALA A 137 7.89 28.95 -14.65
CA ALA A 137 8.05 30.04 -15.61
C ALA A 137 6.83 30.24 -16.54
N GLY A 138 5.92 29.27 -16.61
CA GLY A 138 4.76 29.29 -17.50
C GLY A 138 4.29 27.89 -17.90
N ASN A 139 3.67 27.77 -19.07
CA ASN A 139 3.28 26.48 -19.64
C ASN A 139 4.51 25.61 -19.95
N GLY A 140 4.44 24.31 -19.68
CA GLY A 140 5.54 23.37 -19.89
C GLY A 140 5.50 22.16 -18.96
N ALA A 141 6.47 21.25 -19.13
CA ALA A 141 6.67 20.13 -18.23
C ALA A 141 7.51 20.56 -17.02
N LEU A 142 7.10 20.14 -15.82
CA LEU A 142 7.80 20.42 -14.58
C LEU A 142 7.94 19.14 -13.76
N SER A 143 9.13 18.88 -13.23
CA SER A 143 9.39 17.69 -12.41
C SER A 143 10.05 18.05 -11.10
N PHE A 144 9.59 17.43 -10.02
CA PHE A 144 10.11 17.59 -8.67
C PHE A 144 10.62 16.26 -8.12
N ARG A 145 11.67 16.34 -7.30
CA ARG A 145 12.16 15.25 -6.46
C ARG A 145 12.01 15.67 -4.99
N LEU A 146 11.22 14.91 -4.25
CA LEU A 146 11.02 15.09 -2.82
C LEU A 146 12.03 14.24 -2.07
N SER A 147 12.72 14.83 -1.10
CA SER A 147 13.75 14.16 -0.30
C SER A 147 13.87 14.76 1.09
N MET A 148 14.49 14.04 2.03
CA MET A 148 14.66 14.49 3.41
C MET A 148 16.06 14.20 3.94
N ASN A 149 16.43 14.94 4.99
CA ASN A 149 17.63 14.71 5.80
C ASN A 149 17.28 14.08 7.17
N SER A 150 16.06 13.56 7.31
CA SER A 150 15.56 12.89 8.52
C SER A 150 15.10 11.49 8.17
N SER A 151 15.27 10.55 9.09
CA SER A 151 14.68 9.20 9.02
C SER A 151 13.18 9.22 9.34
N ASP A 152 12.67 10.27 10.00
CA ASP A 152 11.25 10.50 10.19
C ASP A 152 10.58 10.98 8.89
N GLY A 153 10.37 10.03 7.99
CA GLY A 153 9.93 10.25 6.62
C GLY A 153 8.49 10.71 6.47
N LEU A 154 8.25 11.54 5.46
CA LEU A 154 6.92 11.96 5.04
C LEU A 154 6.36 10.96 4.02
N THR A 155 5.14 10.47 4.27
CA THR A 155 4.39 9.65 3.30
C THR A 155 3.17 10.43 2.79
N ILE A 156 3.03 10.51 1.47
CA ILE A 156 1.97 11.28 0.79
C ILE A 156 1.22 10.41 -0.21
N GLY A 157 0.02 10.82 -0.60
CA GLY A 157 -0.75 10.18 -1.66
C GLY A 157 -0.07 10.31 -3.03
N SER A 158 -0.11 9.25 -3.84
CA SER A 158 0.30 9.27 -5.26
C SER A 158 -0.83 9.69 -6.18
N ARG A 159 -0.59 9.80 -7.50
CA ARG A 159 -1.61 10.02 -8.53
C ARG A 159 -2.68 8.94 -8.56
N ARG A 160 -2.45 7.79 -7.93
CA ARG A 160 -3.44 6.69 -7.83
C ARG A 160 -4.28 6.76 -6.56
N SER A 161 -3.89 7.58 -5.61
CA SER A 161 -4.72 7.85 -4.44
C SER A 161 -5.93 8.72 -4.79
N ALA A 162 -6.89 8.77 -3.86
CA ALA A 162 -8.03 9.69 -3.93
C ALA A 162 -7.56 11.16 -3.89
N ASN A 163 -6.52 11.45 -3.10
CA ASN A 163 -5.95 12.79 -2.91
C ASN A 163 -4.60 12.91 -3.63
N LYS A 164 -4.66 13.12 -4.94
CA LYS A 164 -3.49 13.17 -5.85
C LYS A 164 -2.63 14.42 -5.58
N PRO A 165 -1.30 14.38 -5.79
CA PRO A 165 -0.47 15.58 -5.78
C PRO A 165 -0.98 16.64 -6.77
N GLN A 166 -0.99 17.89 -6.32
CA GLN A 166 -1.52 19.04 -7.06
C GLN A 166 -0.46 20.12 -7.21
N LEU A 167 -0.40 20.74 -8.38
CA LEU A 167 0.29 22.00 -8.61
C LEU A 167 -0.77 23.08 -8.84
N VAL A 168 -0.91 23.99 -7.88
CA VAL A 168 -1.90 25.05 -7.91
C VAL A 168 -1.20 26.34 -8.33
N ILE A 169 -1.60 26.92 -9.46
CA ILE A 169 -0.97 28.10 -10.05
C ILE A 169 -1.98 29.23 -10.12
N SER A 170 -1.62 30.40 -9.57
CA SER A 170 -2.34 31.65 -9.75
C SER A 170 -1.61 32.50 -10.78
N THR A 171 -2.35 33.00 -11.77
CA THR A 171 -1.86 33.92 -12.79
C THR A 171 -2.43 35.31 -12.58
N GLY A 172 -1.70 36.34 -13.01
CA GLY A 172 -2.24 37.70 -13.12
C GLY A 172 -3.15 37.84 -14.33
N PRO A 173 -3.79 39.01 -14.51
CA PRO A 173 -4.50 39.32 -15.75
C PRO A 173 -3.61 39.06 -16.98
N PRO A 174 -4.19 38.63 -18.12
CA PRO A 174 -3.48 38.57 -19.38
C PRO A 174 -2.83 39.92 -19.67
N THR A 175 -1.55 39.92 -20.04
CA THR A 175 -0.89 41.14 -20.52
C THR A 175 -1.26 41.32 -21.99
N ASP A 176 -2.04 42.35 -22.29
CA ASP A 176 -2.31 42.75 -23.67
C ASP A 176 -0.99 43.09 -24.37
N THR A 177 -0.59 42.26 -25.33
CA THR A 177 0.60 42.49 -26.18
C THR A 177 0.23 43.18 -27.49
N THR A 178 -0.93 43.85 -27.57
CA THR A 178 -1.31 44.67 -28.72
C THR A 178 -1.08 46.15 -28.45
N SER A 179 0.18 46.56 -28.28
CA SER A 179 0.58 47.94 -28.52
C SER A 179 1.21 48.04 -29.92
N PRO A 180 0.72 48.91 -30.83
CA PRO A 180 1.31 49.05 -32.16
C PRO A 180 2.77 49.52 -32.06
N PRO A 181 3.65 49.12 -33.00
CA PRO A 181 5.06 49.48 -32.93
C PRO A 181 5.21 51.01 -32.99
N ALA A 182 5.78 51.60 -31.94
CA ALA A 182 6.18 52.99 -31.95
C ALA A 182 7.33 53.16 -32.95
N LEU A 183 7.14 54.07 -33.89
CA LEU A 183 8.15 54.50 -34.86
C LEU A 183 9.33 55.11 -34.12
N VAL A 184 10.48 54.43 -34.08
CA VAL A 184 11.73 54.97 -33.56
C VAL A 184 12.69 55.32 -34.71
N THR A 185 13.03 56.60 -34.76
CA THR A 185 14.02 57.25 -35.61
C THR A 185 15.43 56.67 -35.34
N PRO A 186 16.29 56.45 -36.35
CA PRO A 186 17.61 55.86 -36.13
C PRO A 186 18.60 56.91 -35.59
N ALA A 187 19.19 56.62 -34.43
CA ALA A 187 20.37 57.32 -33.92
C ALA A 187 21.62 56.45 -34.15
N ALA A 188 22.69 57.11 -34.61
CA ALA A 188 23.90 56.54 -35.19
C ALA A 188 24.66 55.57 -34.27
N ALA A 189 25.08 54.44 -34.84
CA ALA A 189 26.04 53.51 -34.25
C ALA A 189 27.46 53.84 -34.72
N THR A 190 28.39 53.97 -33.77
CA THR A 190 29.84 53.96 -34.00
C THR A 190 30.34 52.52 -34.20
N PRO A 191 31.32 52.28 -35.09
CA PRO A 191 31.78 50.94 -35.43
C PRO A 191 32.79 50.37 -34.42
N SER A 192 32.59 49.12 -34.00
CA SER A 192 33.61 48.28 -33.37
C SER A 192 34.06 47.18 -34.35
N THR A 193 35.32 46.76 -34.16
CA THR A 193 36.22 46.09 -35.09
C THR A 193 35.90 44.63 -35.44
N PRO A 194 36.43 44.09 -36.57
CA PRO A 194 36.10 42.75 -37.06
C PRO A 194 36.92 41.65 -36.37
N ALA A 195 36.26 40.56 -35.97
CA ALA A 195 36.92 39.30 -35.63
C ALA A 195 36.94 38.35 -36.84
N THR A 196 38.11 37.77 -37.07
CA THR A 196 38.53 36.86 -38.14
C THR A 196 37.73 35.54 -38.16
N PRO A 197 37.44 34.95 -39.35
CA PRO A 197 36.67 33.71 -39.46
C PRO A 197 37.54 32.46 -39.21
N THR A 198 37.04 31.54 -38.40
CA THR A 198 37.60 30.18 -38.26
C THR A 198 36.75 29.20 -39.08
N VAL A 199 37.46 28.39 -39.87
CA VAL A 199 37.02 27.46 -40.91
C VAL A 199 36.04 26.38 -40.39
N ALA A 200 34.96 26.19 -41.14
CA ALA A 200 34.00 25.11 -40.98
C ALA A 200 34.59 23.77 -41.46
N VAL A 201 34.54 22.75 -40.62
CA VAL A 201 34.85 21.35 -41.00
C VAL A 201 33.54 20.65 -41.38
N ALA A 202 33.57 20.00 -42.55
CA ALA A 202 32.47 19.31 -43.20
C ALA A 202 31.93 18.10 -42.39
N PRO A 203 30.64 17.74 -42.53
CA PRO A 203 30.07 16.56 -41.88
C PRO A 203 30.46 15.27 -42.61
N THR A 204 30.86 14.26 -41.83
CA THR A 204 31.09 12.87 -42.26
C THR A 204 29.77 12.18 -42.64
N PRO A 205 29.77 11.26 -43.63
CA PRO A 205 28.54 10.74 -44.22
C PRO A 205 27.84 9.67 -43.37
N VAL A 206 26.53 9.67 -43.56
CA VAL A 206 25.50 8.74 -43.06
C VAL A 206 25.81 7.29 -43.46
N VAL A 207 25.80 6.37 -42.49
CA VAL A 207 25.73 4.92 -42.75
C VAL A 207 24.27 4.49 -42.75
N ALA A 208 23.91 3.85 -43.86
CA ALA A 208 22.58 3.42 -44.25
C ALA A 208 21.95 2.40 -43.28
N ALA A 209 20.65 2.58 -43.04
CA ALA A 209 19.80 1.61 -42.37
C ALA A 209 19.59 0.37 -43.26
N THR A 210 19.80 -0.80 -42.68
CA THR A 210 19.49 -2.13 -43.23
C THR A 210 17.97 -2.31 -43.35
N PRO A 211 17.46 -3.04 -44.37
CA PRO A 211 16.04 -3.05 -44.69
C PRO A 211 15.19 -3.91 -43.75
N SER A 212 13.96 -3.46 -43.62
CA SER A 212 12.81 -4.07 -42.95
C SER A 212 12.52 -5.48 -43.46
N VAL A 213 12.34 -6.43 -42.54
CA VAL A 213 11.79 -7.76 -42.81
C VAL A 213 10.27 -7.67 -43.01
N THR A 214 9.85 -8.15 -44.18
CA THR A 214 8.48 -8.36 -44.64
C THR A 214 7.66 -9.25 -43.69
N PRO A 215 6.38 -8.93 -43.40
CA PRO A 215 5.49 -9.84 -42.68
C PRO A 215 5.00 -10.99 -43.60
N THR A 216 5.24 -12.22 -43.16
CA THR A 216 4.73 -13.46 -43.74
C THR A 216 3.19 -13.54 -43.64
N PRO A 217 2.47 -14.05 -44.66
CA PRO A 217 1.00 -14.12 -44.65
C PRO A 217 0.44 -15.06 -43.58
N SER A 218 -0.70 -14.61 -43.03
CA SER A 218 -1.58 -15.29 -42.09
C SER A 218 -2.13 -16.60 -42.67
N LEU A 219 -1.98 -17.70 -41.93
CA LEU A 219 -2.62 -18.98 -42.24
C LEU A 219 -4.06 -18.98 -41.70
N THR A 220 -4.98 -19.29 -42.61
CA THR A 220 -6.42 -19.49 -42.44
C THR A 220 -6.75 -20.51 -41.35
N PRO A 221 -7.78 -20.28 -40.49
CA PRO A 221 -8.23 -21.28 -39.53
C PRO A 221 -8.92 -22.46 -40.21
N SER A 222 -8.52 -23.67 -39.84
CA SER A 222 -9.12 -24.95 -40.23
C SER A 222 -10.45 -25.19 -39.48
N PRO A 223 -11.48 -25.82 -40.09
CA PRO A 223 -12.78 -25.99 -39.47
C PRO A 223 -12.81 -26.94 -38.28
N THR A 224 -13.71 -26.59 -37.37
CA THR A 224 -14.11 -27.19 -36.09
C THR A 224 -14.57 -28.65 -36.21
N LEU A 225 -14.11 -29.51 -35.27
CA LEU A 225 -14.78 -30.77 -34.94
C LEU A 225 -15.69 -30.56 -33.72
N THR A 226 -16.96 -30.84 -33.94
CA THR A 226 -18.07 -30.78 -32.98
C THR A 226 -17.97 -31.91 -31.95
N PRO A 227 -17.92 -31.64 -30.63
CA PRO A 227 -18.16 -32.68 -29.64
C PRO A 227 -19.66 -32.97 -29.51
N THR A 228 -19.98 -34.27 -29.52
CA THR A 228 -21.30 -34.89 -29.30
C THR A 228 -21.95 -34.43 -27.99
N PRO A 229 -23.27 -34.11 -27.95
CA PRO A 229 -23.95 -33.69 -26.73
C PRO A 229 -24.14 -34.87 -25.75
N THR A 230 -23.67 -34.69 -24.52
CA THR A 230 -24.01 -35.52 -23.34
C THR A 230 -25.41 -35.12 -22.84
N PRO A 231 -26.30 -36.07 -22.46
CA PRO A 231 -27.66 -35.76 -22.02
C PRO A 231 -27.69 -34.92 -20.73
N THR A 232 -28.53 -33.89 -20.75
CA THR A 232 -28.85 -32.97 -19.66
C THR A 232 -29.64 -33.67 -18.55
N PRO A 233 -29.25 -33.60 -17.26
CA PRO A 233 -30.13 -34.01 -16.17
C PRO A 233 -31.26 -33.00 -15.96
N THR A 234 -32.45 -33.54 -15.71
CA THR A 234 -33.74 -32.87 -15.42
C THR A 234 -33.62 -31.74 -14.38
N PRO A 235 -34.27 -30.58 -14.58
CA PRO A 235 -34.28 -29.50 -13.59
C PRO A 235 -35.12 -29.88 -12.35
N THR A 236 -34.45 -29.92 -11.20
CA THR A 236 -35.08 -29.94 -9.86
C THR A 236 -35.71 -28.57 -9.57
N PRO A 237 -36.90 -28.49 -8.93
CA PRO A 237 -37.65 -27.24 -8.77
C PRO A 237 -36.85 -26.15 -8.04
N THR A 238 -36.94 -24.94 -8.59
CA THR A 238 -36.40 -23.69 -8.05
C THR A 238 -36.97 -23.39 -6.66
N PRO A 239 -36.16 -23.29 -5.59
CA PRO A 239 -36.60 -22.65 -4.37
C PRO A 239 -36.68 -21.14 -4.60
N THR A 240 -37.82 -20.58 -4.24
CA THR A 240 -38.16 -19.16 -4.16
C THR A 240 -37.01 -18.33 -3.56
N PRO A 241 -36.64 -17.16 -4.12
CA PRO A 241 -35.62 -16.31 -3.53
C PRO A 241 -36.16 -15.67 -2.24
N SER A 242 -35.81 -16.27 -1.11
CA SER A 242 -35.90 -15.61 0.19
C SER A 242 -34.71 -14.65 0.32
N ASN A 243 -35.04 -13.36 0.28
CA ASN A 243 -34.13 -12.26 0.47
C ASN A 243 -33.65 -12.26 1.94
N VAL A 244 -32.45 -12.80 2.20
CA VAL A 244 -31.67 -12.55 3.42
C VAL A 244 -30.24 -12.27 2.98
N LEU A 245 -29.77 -11.04 3.21
CA LEU A 245 -28.37 -10.65 3.12
C LEU A 245 -27.58 -11.44 4.18
N GLY A 246 -27.21 -12.67 3.86
CA GLY A 246 -26.36 -13.51 4.70
C GLY A 246 -24.89 -13.20 4.44
N SER A 247 -24.18 -12.70 5.45
CA SER A 247 -22.72 -12.80 5.52
C SER A 247 -22.33 -14.24 5.25
N ALA A 248 -21.64 -14.52 4.14
CA ALA A 248 -21.22 -15.89 3.83
C ALA A 248 -20.16 -16.33 4.87
N SER A 249 -20.62 -17.03 5.91
CA SER A 249 -19.80 -17.71 6.93
C SER A 249 -19.02 -18.83 6.27
N LEU A 250 -17.74 -18.98 6.62
CA LEU A 250 -16.94 -20.11 6.17
C LEU A 250 -17.35 -21.37 6.94
N SER A 251 -17.31 -22.52 6.27
CA SER A 251 -17.48 -23.84 6.90
C SER A 251 -16.13 -24.44 7.24
N LEU A 252 -16.03 -25.10 8.38
CA LEU A 252 -14.85 -25.89 8.75
C LEU A 252 -14.67 -27.07 7.77
N PRO A 253 -13.43 -27.48 7.44
CA PRO A 253 -12.17 -26.92 7.92
C PRO A 253 -11.84 -25.56 7.29
N ILE A 254 -11.28 -24.63 8.08
CA ILE A 254 -10.86 -23.30 7.64
C ILE A 254 -9.33 -23.21 7.65
N ARG A 255 -8.75 -22.80 6.51
CA ARG A 255 -7.33 -22.44 6.43
C ARG A 255 -7.12 -20.96 6.74
N ALA A 256 -6.35 -20.66 7.78
CA ALA A 256 -6.09 -19.30 8.22
C ALA A 256 -4.61 -19.05 8.54
N ALA A 257 -4.15 -17.79 8.44
CA ALA A 257 -2.77 -17.42 8.74
C ALA A 257 -2.70 -16.29 9.79
N PHE A 258 -1.76 -16.40 10.73
CA PHE A 258 -1.44 -15.31 11.64
C PHE A 258 -0.88 -14.12 10.85
N TYR A 259 -1.39 -12.92 11.13
CA TYR A 259 -1.14 -11.71 10.35
C TYR A 259 -0.84 -10.53 11.28
N TYR A 260 0.14 -9.72 10.91
CA TYR A 260 0.67 -8.66 11.74
C TYR A 260 0.52 -7.30 11.05
N PRO A 261 -0.49 -6.51 11.43
CA PRO A 261 -0.74 -5.18 10.86
C PRO A 261 0.08 -4.10 11.57
N TRP A 262 1.35 -4.32 11.88
CA TRP A 262 2.17 -3.41 12.70
C TRP A 262 3.35 -2.77 11.96
N PHE A 263 3.34 -2.84 10.63
CA PHE A 263 4.31 -2.14 9.79
C PHE A 263 3.74 -0.78 9.39
N ARG A 264 4.51 0.29 9.24
CA ARG A 264 5.98 0.35 9.19
C ARG A 264 6.71 0.32 10.54
N GLU A 265 6.00 0.50 11.65
CA GLU A 265 6.59 0.72 12.98
C GLU A 265 7.53 -0.44 13.37
N SER A 266 7.19 -1.64 12.95
CA SER A 266 7.94 -2.83 13.31
C SER A 266 9.18 -3.08 12.46
N TRP A 267 9.49 -2.23 11.47
CA TRP A 267 10.80 -2.26 10.82
C TRP A 267 11.90 -1.70 11.71
N ASP A 268 11.55 -0.89 12.71
CA ASP A 268 12.46 -0.26 13.67
C ASP A 268 12.15 -0.76 15.07
N GLN A 269 12.80 -1.84 15.51
CA GLN A 269 12.56 -2.40 16.84
C GLN A 269 13.84 -2.88 17.51
N VAL A 270 13.90 -2.73 18.83
CA VAL A 270 14.97 -3.27 19.69
C VAL A 270 16.39 -2.97 19.17
N GLY A 271 16.59 -1.79 18.56
CA GLY A 271 17.88 -1.36 18.03
C GLY A 271 18.26 -1.90 16.65
N TYR A 272 17.39 -2.65 15.98
CA TYR A 272 17.60 -3.13 14.60
C TYR A 272 16.76 -2.36 13.59
N HIS A 273 17.37 -2.08 12.44
CA HIS A 273 16.69 -1.61 11.23
C HIS A 273 17.34 -2.24 9.97
N PRO A 274 16.56 -2.91 9.11
CA PRO A 274 15.19 -3.37 9.35
C PRO A 274 15.18 -4.52 10.39
N PHE A 275 14.15 -4.60 11.23
CA PHE A 275 13.96 -5.70 12.20
C PHE A 275 13.48 -7.00 11.51
N THR A 276 14.34 -7.59 10.69
CA THR A 276 14.06 -8.86 10.00
C THR A 276 15.32 -9.52 9.44
N ARG A 277 15.25 -10.83 9.20
CA ARG A 277 16.26 -11.61 8.46
C ARG A 277 15.92 -11.80 6.98
N PHE A 278 14.74 -11.37 6.53
CA PHE A 278 14.25 -11.57 5.17
C PHE A 278 13.84 -10.24 4.54
N THR A 279 13.94 -10.15 3.22
CA THR A 279 13.65 -8.92 2.49
C THR A 279 12.28 -9.02 1.81
N PRO A 280 11.22 -8.33 2.28
CA PRO A 280 9.90 -8.41 1.68
C PRO A 280 9.93 -8.02 0.20
N SER A 281 9.23 -8.78 -0.65
CA SER A 281 9.18 -8.48 -2.10
C SER A 281 8.44 -7.17 -2.39
N LEU A 282 7.52 -6.76 -1.51
CA LEU A 282 6.83 -5.47 -1.55
C LEU A 282 7.69 -4.32 -0.97
N GLY A 283 8.91 -4.61 -0.52
CA GLY A 283 9.78 -3.72 0.24
C GLY A 283 9.32 -3.52 1.69
N PHE A 284 10.05 -2.72 2.47
CA PHE A 284 9.65 -2.33 3.82
C PHE A 284 8.41 -1.43 3.76
N TYR A 285 7.24 -2.07 3.75
CA TYR A 285 5.95 -1.45 3.49
C TYR A 285 5.30 -0.87 4.75
N SER A 286 4.20 -0.14 4.59
CA SER A 286 3.28 0.18 5.69
C SER A 286 2.02 -0.67 5.60
N SER A 287 1.61 -1.30 6.70
CA SER A 287 0.32 -1.97 6.87
C SER A 287 -0.87 -0.98 6.81
N SER A 288 -0.61 0.32 6.83
CA SER A 288 -1.62 1.36 6.57
C SER A 288 -1.96 1.51 5.08
N ASP A 289 -1.12 1.00 4.17
CA ASP A 289 -1.31 1.16 2.74
C ASP A 289 -2.33 0.14 2.20
N ALA A 290 -3.45 0.63 1.67
CA ALA A 290 -4.52 -0.22 1.15
C ALA A 290 -4.05 -1.16 0.02
N SER A 291 -3.13 -0.71 -0.85
CA SER A 291 -2.58 -1.56 -1.90
C SER A 291 -1.74 -2.72 -1.36
N VAL A 292 -1.08 -2.54 -0.20
CA VAL A 292 -0.32 -3.59 0.48
C VAL A 292 -1.30 -4.62 1.04
N VAL A 293 -2.34 -4.17 1.75
CA VAL A 293 -3.41 -5.05 2.26
C VAL A 293 -4.06 -5.85 1.13
N GLN A 294 -4.40 -5.21 0.01
CA GLN A 294 -4.97 -5.89 -1.17
C GLN A 294 -4.01 -6.93 -1.75
N SER A 295 -2.71 -6.61 -1.81
CA SER A 295 -1.69 -7.56 -2.29
C SER A 295 -1.55 -8.77 -1.35
N HIS A 296 -1.59 -8.53 -0.04
CA HIS A 296 -1.57 -9.59 0.98
C HIS A 296 -2.79 -10.49 0.89
N VAL A 297 -3.99 -9.90 0.80
CA VAL A 297 -5.25 -10.64 0.63
C VAL A 297 -5.21 -11.49 -0.64
N ALA A 298 -4.80 -10.92 -1.77
CA ALA A 298 -4.68 -11.66 -3.02
C ALA A 298 -3.69 -12.83 -2.90
N ALA A 299 -2.51 -12.60 -2.31
CA ALA A 299 -1.51 -13.65 -2.11
C ALA A 299 -2.00 -14.78 -1.18
N MET A 300 -2.70 -14.43 -0.10
CA MET A 300 -3.29 -15.42 0.81
C MET A 300 -4.38 -16.24 0.11
N GLN A 301 -5.29 -15.59 -0.61
CA GLN A 301 -6.35 -16.27 -1.35
C GLN A 301 -5.81 -17.20 -2.42
N ASP A 302 -4.78 -16.76 -3.15
CA ASP A 302 -4.09 -17.54 -4.17
C ASP A 302 -3.38 -18.78 -3.58
N ALA A 303 -2.89 -18.67 -2.34
CA ALA A 303 -2.35 -19.77 -1.54
C ALA A 303 -3.41 -20.67 -0.87
N GLY A 304 -4.70 -20.43 -1.12
CA GLY A 304 -5.80 -21.16 -0.50
C GLY A 304 -6.02 -20.84 0.98
N ILE A 305 -5.42 -19.77 1.50
CA ILE A 305 -5.72 -19.22 2.82
C ILE A 305 -7.03 -18.44 2.72
N GLN A 306 -8.00 -18.77 3.56
CA GLN A 306 -9.35 -18.23 3.51
C GLN A 306 -9.57 -17.10 4.51
N ALA A 307 -8.78 -17.08 5.59
CA ALA A 307 -8.88 -16.06 6.63
C ALA A 307 -7.53 -15.60 7.19
N GLY A 308 -7.47 -14.34 7.61
CA GLY A 308 -6.34 -13.77 8.32
C GLY A 308 -6.68 -13.57 9.80
N ILE A 309 -5.74 -13.94 10.68
CA ILE A 309 -5.83 -13.81 12.13
C ILE A 309 -4.96 -12.61 12.53
N ALA A 310 -5.56 -11.42 12.55
CA ALA A 310 -4.85 -10.16 12.69
C ALA A 310 -4.52 -9.83 14.15
N SER A 311 -3.24 -9.71 14.50
CA SER A 311 -2.77 -9.24 15.81
C SER A 311 -3.46 -7.93 16.20
N TRP A 312 -4.02 -7.88 17.42
CA TRP A 312 -4.82 -6.77 17.94
C TRP A 312 -4.45 -6.48 19.40
N TRP A 313 -3.98 -5.25 19.65
CA TRP A 313 -3.33 -4.83 20.90
C TRP A 313 -4.22 -4.00 21.82
N GLY A 314 -5.54 -4.09 21.69
CA GLY A 314 -6.47 -3.28 22.47
C GLY A 314 -7.04 -2.09 21.69
N GLN A 315 -8.10 -1.52 22.23
CA GLN A 315 -8.82 -0.38 21.65
C GLN A 315 -7.88 0.83 21.47
N GLY A 316 -7.93 1.46 20.30
CA GLY A 316 -7.11 2.65 20.00
C GLY A 316 -5.63 2.37 19.74
N SER A 317 -5.18 1.12 19.85
CA SER A 317 -3.83 0.72 19.44
C SER A 317 -3.63 0.88 17.93
N GLN A 318 -2.37 0.92 17.49
CA GLN A 318 -2.06 1.05 16.06
C GLN A 318 -2.64 -0.09 15.22
N THR A 319 -2.67 -1.31 15.77
CA THR A 319 -3.26 -2.47 15.11
C THR A 319 -4.79 -2.37 15.08
N ASP A 320 -5.43 -1.83 16.12
CA ASP A 320 -6.87 -1.53 16.12
C ASP A 320 -7.25 -0.52 15.03
N LEU A 321 -6.48 0.56 14.88
CA LEU A 321 -6.70 1.58 13.86
C LEU A 321 -6.60 1.04 12.43
N ARG A 322 -6.03 -0.15 12.23
CA ARG A 322 -5.86 -0.81 10.93
C ARG A 322 -6.96 -1.83 10.60
N VAL A 323 -7.74 -2.29 11.58
CA VAL A 323 -8.78 -3.32 11.38
C VAL A 323 -9.81 -2.91 10.33
N ALA A 324 -10.29 -1.66 10.36
CA ALA A 324 -11.25 -1.16 9.39
C ALA A 324 -10.73 -1.23 7.95
N ALA A 325 -9.43 -0.95 7.74
CA ALA A 325 -8.80 -1.04 6.43
C ALA A 325 -8.63 -2.50 5.97
N LEU A 326 -8.33 -3.43 6.89
CA LEU A 326 -8.28 -4.87 6.59
C LEU A 326 -9.64 -5.36 6.10
N LEU A 327 -10.71 -5.05 6.84
CA LEU A 327 -12.08 -5.45 6.49
C LEU A 327 -12.55 -4.83 5.17
N ALA A 328 -12.25 -3.54 4.93
CA ALA A 328 -12.65 -2.84 3.71
C ALA A 328 -11.96 -3.36 2.44
N ASN A 329 -10.77 -3.98 2.58
CA ASN A 329 -9.99 -4.51 1.45
C ASN A 329 -10.03 -6.05 1.35
N ALA A 330 -10.96 -6.71 2.06
CA ALA A 330 -11.00 -8.17 2.15
C ALA A 330 -11.65 -8.83 0.92
N GLY A 331 -12.63 -8.19 0.28
CA GLY A 331 -13.44 -8.85 -0.75
C GLY A 331 -14.10 -10.13 -0.23
N THR A 332 -13.74 -11.29 -0.79
CA THR A 332 -14.22 -12.61 -0.33
C THR A 332 -13.37 -13.23 0.78
N PHE A 333 -12.23 -12.62 1.13
CA PHE A 333 -11.40 -13.03 2.27
C PHE A 333 -12.10 -12.69 3.58
N ARG A 334 -11.70 -13.36 4.67
CA ARG A 334 -12.22 -13.10 6.01
C ARG A 334 -11.13 -12.68 6.98
N TRP A 335 -11.46 -11.80 7.90
CA TRP A 335 -10.57 -11.39 8.98
C TRP A 335 -11.18 -11.75 10.32
N THR A 336 -10.34 -12.22 11.23
CA THR A 336 -10.61 -12.30 12.66
C THR A 336 -9.48 -11.61 13.40
N LEU A 337 -9.71 -11.27 14.67
CA LEU A 337 -8.68 -10.66 15.51
C LEU A 337 -7.97 -11.73 16.35
N TYR A 338 -6.69 -11.46 16.63
CA TYR A 338 -5.88 -12.15 17.61
C TYR A 338 -5.64 -11.22 18.79
N HIS A 339 -6.33 -11.46 19.90
CA HIS A 339 -6.32 -10.60 21.06
C HIS A 339 -5.04 -10.82 21.89
N GLU A 340 -4.17 -9.81 21.95
CA GLU A 340 -2.80 -9.95 22.45
C GLU A 340 -2.65 -9.74 23.97
N ALA A 341 -3.68 -9.24 24.66
CA ALA A 341 -3.54 -8.71 26.03
C ALA A 341 -2.98 -9.70 27.07
N GLU A 342 -3.34 -10.98 26.97
CA GLU A 342 -2.80 -12.05 27.85
C GLU A 342 -1.30 -12.30 27.61
N GLY A 343 -0.76 -11.86 26.47
CA GLY A 343 0.67 -11.93 26.18
C GLY A 343 1.53 -11.05 27.06
N THR A 344 1.00 -9.90 27.50
CA THR A 344 1.76 -8.86 28.22
C THR A 344 1.19 -8.51 29.59
N GLY A 345 0.03 -9.05 29.96
CA GLY A 345 -0.64 -8.73 31.22
C GLY A 345 -1.69 -9.77 31.61
N ASP A 346 -2.52 -9.43 32.58
CA ASP A 346 -3.58 -10.27 33.13
C ASP A 346 -4.92 -9.52 33.08
N PRO A 347 -5.59 -9.44 31.90
CA PRO A 347 -6.78 -8.63 31.73
C PRO A 347 -7.94 -9.14 32.60
N THR A 348 -8.59 -8.21 33.29
CA THR A 348 -9.79 -8.49 34.09
C THR A 348 -10.99 -8.83 33.21
N VAL A 349 -11.99 -9.52 33.77
CA VAL A 349 -13.26 -9.81 33.08
C VAL A 349 -13.88 -8.54 32.49
N ALA A 350 -13.86 -7.42 33.22
CA ALA A 350 -14.42 -6.15 32.75
C ALA A 350 -13.65 -5.57 31.55
N GLN A 351 -12.32 -5.71 31.52
CA GLN A 351 -11.51 -5.29 30.37
C GLN A 351 -11.82 -6.15 29.14
N ILE A 352 -11.86 -7.49 29.31
CA ILE A 352 -12.22 -8.41 28.22
C ILE A 352 -13.64 -8.10 27.72
N GLN A 353 -14.61 -7.89 28.61
CA GLN A 353 -15.98 -7.53 28.23
C GLN A 353 -16.04 -6.23 27.43
N SER A 354 -15.26 -5.22 27.83
CA SER A 354 -15.13 -3.95 27.12
C SER A 354 -14.61 -4.17 25.69
N ASP A 355 -13.53 -4.93 25.54
CA ASP A 355 -12.92 -5.22 24.24
C ASP A 355 -13.85 -6.04 23.34
N LEU A 356 -14.50 -7.07 23.87
CA LEU A 356 -15.48 -7.87 23.12
C LEU A 356 -16.70 -7.05 22.69
N ALA A 357 -17.22 -6.16 23.55
CA ALA A 357 -18.32 -5.26 23.19
C ALA A 357 -17.90 -4.26 22.11
N TYR A 358 -16.68 -3.72 22.21
CA TYR A 358 -16.09 -2.83 21.21
C TYR A 358 -15.99 -3.53 19.85
N ILE A 359 -15.40 -4.73 19.80
CA ILE A 359 -15.25 -5.52 18.57
C ILE A 359 -16.62 -5.86 17.96
N LEU A 360 -17.60 -6.26 18.77
CA LEU A 360 -18.98 -6.52 18.30
C LEU A 360 -19.58 -5.31 17.61
N SER A 361 -19.49 -4.15 18.26
CA SER A 361 -20.11 -2.91 17.79
C SER A 361 -19.44 -2.36 16.52
N ARG A 362 -18.14 -2.58 16.37
CA ARG A 362 -17.33 -1.87 15.37
C ARG A 362 -16.94 -2.72 14.17
N TYR A 363 -16.74 -4.02 14.38
CA TYR A 363 -16.12 -4.90 13.38
C TYR A 363 -16.97 -6.13 13.07
N ALA A 364 -17.56 -6.78 14.08
CA ALA A 364 -18.19 -8.07 13.91
C ALA A 364 -19.38 -8.06 12.94
N ALA A 365 -20.13 -6.96 12.81
CA ALA A 365 -21.22 -6.88 11.84
C ALA A 365 -20.74 -6.79 10.37
N ASN A 366 -19.45 -6.55 10.13
CA ASN A 366 -18.91 -6.47 8.78
C ASN A 366 -18.93 -7.86 8.12
N PRO A 367 -19.42 -8.00 6.87
CA PRO A 367 -19.48 -9.29 6.17
C PRO A 367 -18.10 -9.92 5.89
N ALA A 368 -17.02 -9.14 5.97
CA ALA A 368 -15.65 -9.63 5.91
C ALA A 368 -15.13 -10.12 7.27
N TYR A 369 -15.84 -9.90 8.37
CA TYR A 369 -15.47 -10.45 9.67
C TYR A 369 -15.84 -11.94 9.72
N LEU A 370 -14.91 -12.78 10.18
CA LEU A 370 -15.08 -14.23 10.18
C LEU A 370 -16.14 -14.66 11.19
N HIS A 371 -17.07 -15.50 10.76
CA HIS A 371 -18.07 -16.14 11.61
C HIS A 371 -18.07 -17.65 11.43
N VAL A 372 -18.30 -18.38 12.52
CA VAL A 372 -18.50 -19.83 12.57
C VAL A 372 -19.74 -20.10 13.41
N GLY A 373 -20.69 -20.88 12.89
CA GLY A 373 -21.95 -21.17 13.60
C GLY A 373 -22.77 -19.92 13.95
N GLY A 374 -22.65 -18.85 13.16
CA GLY A 374 -23.32 -17.56 13.41
C GLY A 374 -22.64 -16.67 14.44
N LYS A 375 -21.59 -17.13 15.14
CA LYS A 375 -20.82 -16.32 16.09
C LYS A 375 -19.59 -15.70 15.42
N PRO A 376 -19.26 -14.42 15.67
CA PRO A 376 -17.99 -13.84 15.26
C PRO A 376 -16.84 -14.60 15.93
N VAL A 377 -15.76 -14.85 15.19
CA VAL A 377 -14.59 -15.55 15.71
C VAL A 377 -13.67 -14.56 16.43
N ILE A 378 -13.02 -15.01 17.50
CA ILE A 378 -11.90 -14.30 18.11
C ILE A 378 -10.84 -15.30 18.58
N PHE A 379 -9.58 -15.06 18.20
CA PHE A 379 -8.43 -15.79 18.71
C PHE A 379 -7.85 -15.05 19.91
N VAL A 380 -7.31 -15.78 20.89
CA VAL A 380 -6.69 -15.21 22.09
C VAL A 380 -5.24 -15.67 22.18
N TYR A 381 -4.30 -14.74 22.16
CA TYR A 381 -2.88 -15.06 22.36
C TYR A 381 -2.63 -15.41 23.82
N GLY A 382 -1.49 -16.03 24.08
CA GLY A 382 -1.04 -16.33 25.42
C GLY A 382 0.47 -16.45 25.51
N ASN A 383 1.05 -16.05 26.64
CA ASN A 383 2.49 -16.13 26.91
C ASN A 383 2.93 -17.42 27.60
N GLY A 384 2.00 -18.33 27.92
CA GLY A 384 2.29 -19.61 28.59
C GLY A 384 2.06 -19.60 30.10
N SER A 385 1.58 -18.49 30.67
CA SER A 385 1.17 -18.40 32.08
C SER A 385 -0.31 -18.72 32.32
N GLU A 386 -1.04 -19.06 31.26
CA GLU A 386 -2.48 -19.30 31.31
C GLU A 386 -2.84 -20.53 32.14
N SER A 387 -4.03 -20.48 32.76
CA SER A 387 -4.58 -21.55 33.58
C SER A 387 -6.09 -21.67 33.38
N CYS A 388 -6.74 -22.60 34.09
CA CYS A 388 -8.20 -22.68 34.08
C CYS A 388 -8.86 -21.37 34.56
N ALA A 389 -8.22 -20.60 35.43
CA ALA A 389 -8.72 -19.28 35.82
C ALA A 389 -8.76 -18.31 34.63
N THR A 390 -7.76 -18.35 33.74
CA THR A 390 -7.77 -17.58 32.48
C THR A 390 -8.96 -17.98 31.63
N MET A 391 -9.20 -19.28 31.46
CA MET A 391 -10.38 -19.78 30.75
C MET A 391 -11.70 -19.31 31.36
N ASP A 392 -11.84 -19.40 32.69
CA ASP A 392 -13.07 -18.98 33.39
C ASP A 392 -13.33 -17.48 33.20
N ARG A 393 -12.29 -16.63 33.20
CA ARG A 393 -12.42 -15.20 32.90
C ARG A 393 -12.93 -14.95 31.48
N TRP A 394 -12.33 -15.62 30.50
CA TRP A 394 -12.73 -15.46 29.10
C TRP A 394 -14.13 -16.01 28.83
N ALA A 395 -14.50 -17.15 29.42
CA ALA A 395 -15.85 -17.69 29.33
C ALA A 395 -16.89 -16.72 29.92
N THR A 396 -16.60 -16.20 31.13
CA THR A 396 -17.45 -15.20 31.81
C THR A 396 -17.59 -13.92 31.00
N ALA A 397 -16.49 -13.41 30.45
CA ALA A 397 -16.48 -12.17 29.67
C ALA A 397 -17.16 -12.33 28.30
N ASN A 398 -16.95 -13.48 27.64
CA ASN A 398 -17.54 -13.79 26.35
C ASN A 398 -19.05 -13.91 26.45
N ALA A 399 -19.55 -14.60 27.49
CA ALA A 399 -20.98 -14.88 27.65
C ALA A 399 -21.61 -15.43 26.37
N ASP A 400 -20.89 -16.35 25.71
CA ASP A 400 -21.27 -17.04 24.47
C ASP A 400 -21.43 -16.15 23.22
N ARG A 401 -20.93 -14.91 23.24
CA ARG A 401 -21.11 -13.94 22.12
C ARG A 401 -20.17 -14.17 20.94
N PHE A 402 -18.99 -14.73 21.17
CA PHE A 402 -17.99 -15.07 20.15
C PHE A 402 -17.77 -16.58 20.10
N TYR A 403 -17.40 -17.07 18.92
CA TYR A 403 -16.69 -18.34 18.78
C TYR A 403 -15.27 -18.11 19.31
N LEU A 404 -15.04 -18.58 20.53
CA LEU A 404 -13.82 -18.32 21.27
C LEU A 404 -12.75 -19.34 20.91
N MET A 405 -11.58 -18.85 20.50
CA MET A 405 -10.44 -19.67 20.08
C MET A 405 -9.24 -19.37 20.99
N MET A 406 -8.96 -20.26 21.93
CA MET A 406 -7.95 -20.04 22.97
C MET A 406 -6.65 -20.76 22.66
N LYS A 407 -5.51 -20.13 22.99
CA LYS A 407 -4.22 -20.81 22.97
C LYS A 407 -4.20 -21.89 24.07
N GLU A 408 -3.76 -23.09 23.73
CA GLU A 408 -3.64 -24.17 24.70
C GLU A 408 -2.53 -23.92 25.75
N PHE A 409 -2.71 -24.50 26.94
CA PHE A 409 -1.77 -24.46 28.06
C PHE A 409 -1.81 -25.76 28.86
N ALA A 410 -0.77 -26.08 29.64
CA ALA A 410 -0.73 -27.34 30.38
C ALA A 410 -1.99 -27.55 31.26
N GLY A 411 -2.70 -28.67 31.06
CA GLY A 411 -3.93 -28.99 31.80
C GLY A 411 -5.22 -28.38 31.24
N TRP A 412 -5.19 -27.71 30.09
CA TRP A 412 -6.37 -27.06 29.49
C TRP A 412 -7.60 -27.97 29.33
N ARG A 413 -7.40 -29.27 29.07
CA ARG A 413 -8.48 -30.26 28.89
C ARG A 413 -9.30 -30.52 30.16
N THR A 414 -8.75 -30.23 31.34
CA THR A 414 -9.42 -30.48 32.63
C THR A 414 -10.13 -29.25 33.19
N CYS A 415 -10.05 -28.11 32.51
CA CYS A 415 -10.76 -26.90 32.93
C CYS A 415 -12.27 -27.08 32.81
N ALA A 416 -13.01 -26.61 33.81
CA ALA A 416 -14.47 -26.66 33.83
C ALA A 416 -15.06 -25.83 32.67
N SER A 417 -14.53 -24.62 32.46
CA SER A 417 -14.82 -23.83 31.26
C SER A 417 -13.99 -24.31 30.08
N GLN A 418 -14.64 -24.48 28.92
CA GLN A 418 -14.01 -24.78 27.64
C GLN A 418 -14.42 -23.72 26.60
N PRO A 419 -13.51 -23.31 25.71
CA PRO A 419 -13.82 -22.44 24.58
C PRO A 419 -14.46 -23.26 23.45
N ASP A 420 -14.91 -22.59 22.38
CA ASP A 420 -15.43 -23.29 21.21
C ASP A 420 -14.33 -24.08 20.46
N SER A 421 -13.08 -23.62 20.51
CA SER A 421 -11.93 -24.36 19.98
C SER A 421 -10.59 -23.89 20.58
N TRP A 422 -9.54 -24.66 20.30
CA TRP A 422 -8.19 -24.44 20.78
C TRP A 422 -7.19 -24.31 19.63
N HIS A 423 -6.12 -23.55 19.85
CA HIS A 423 -4.97 -23.49 18.95
C HIS A 423 -3.65 -23.48 19.71
N GLN A 424 -2.54 -23.57 18.98
CA GLN A 424 -1.20 -23.37 19.51
C GLN A 424 -0.44 -22.31 18.69
N TYR A 425 0.49 -21.60 19.33
CA TYR A 425 1.46 -20.72 18.69
C TYR A 425 2.86 -21.01 19.25
N GLY A 426 3.63 -21.85 18.55
CA GLY A 426 5.00 -22.24 18.89
C GLY A 426 5.85 -22.41 17.63
N PRO A 427 6.24 -21.30 16.98
CA PRO A 427 6.77 -21.30 15.62
C PRO A 427 8.12 -22.00 15.42
N ALA A 428 8.84 -22.28 16.51
CA ALA A 428 10.09 -23.05 16.47
C ALA A 428 9.86 -24.55 16.23
N VAL A 429 8.61 -25.02 16.18
CA VAL A 429 8.25 -26.40 15.84
C VAL A 429 7.52 -26.41 14.49
N ALA A 430 7.94 -27.28 13.57
CA ALA A 430 7.44 -27.28 12.20
C ALA A 430 5.96 -27.65 12.07
N VAL A 431 5.47 -28.51 12.97
CA VAL A 431 4.07 -28.94 13.08
C VAL A 431 3.69 -28.96 14.55
N GLN A 432 2.57 -28.32 14.88
CA GLN A 432 1.92 -28.45 16.18
C GLN A 432 0.47 -28.82 15.95
N ARG A 433 -0.06 -29.70 16.78
CA ARG A 433 -1.43 -30.16 16.63
C ARG A 433 -2.12 -30.14 17.98
N VAL A 434 -3.27 -29.46 18.02
CA VAL A 434 -4.19 -29.57 19.13
C VAL A 434 -5.27 -30.54 18.69
N ASP A 435 -5.12 -31.81 19.06
CA ASP A 435 -5.92 -32.90 18.47
C ASP A 435 -7.41 -32.61 18.50
N SER A 436 -8.05 -32.77 17.33
CA SER A 436 -9.46 -32.48 17.03
C SER A 436 -9.84 -30.99 16.92
N TYR A 437 -8.91 -30.07 17.09
CA TYR A 437 -9.16 -28.62 17.03
C TYR A 437 -8.36 -27.95 15.92
N SER A 438 -7.04 -28.05 15.95
CA SER A 438 -6.18 -27.34 14.99
C SER A 438 -4.93 -28.11 14.58
N PHE A 439 -4.49 -27.85 13.36
CA PHE A 439 -3.23 -28.27 12.80
C PHE A 439 -2.45 -27.03 12.36
N ASN A 440 -1.33 -26.78 13.02
CA ASN A 440 -0.52 -25.58 12.86
C ASN A 440 0.81 -25.95 12.20
N ILE A 441 1.22 -25.18 11.18
CA ILE A 441 2.49 -25.37 10.48
C ILE A 441 3.32 -24.10 10.46
N SER A 442 4.65 -24.26 10.56
CA SER A 442 5.64 -23.18 10.48
C SER A 442 6.67 -23.46 9.38
N PRO A 443 6.97 -22.48 8.50
CA PRO A 443 7.98 -22.67 7.45
C PRO A 443 9.40 -22.65 8.03
N GLY A 444 9.60 -21.95 9.14
CA GLY A 444 10.87 -21.70 9.80
C GLY A 444 10.71 -20.70 10.94
N PHE A 445 11.75 -20.56 11.77
CA PHE A 445 11.82 -19.57 12.83
C PHE A 445 13.27 -19.12 12.98
N TRP A 446 13.51 -17.86 12.66
CA TRP A 446 14.81 -17.21 12.80
C TRP A 446 14.59 -15.78 13.26
N ARG A 447 14.56 -15.61 14.58
CA ARG A 447 14.40 -14.29 15.15
C ARG A 447 15.61 -13.43 14.84
N VAL A 448 15.38 -12.14 14.61
CA VAL A 448 16.39 -11.22 14.10
C VAL A 448 17.68 -11.17 14.93
N ASP A 449 17.58 -11.28 16.26
CA ASP A 449 18.70 -11.19 17.19
C ASP A 449 19.42 -12.52 17.42
N GLU A 450 19.02 -13.58 16.73
CA GLU A 450 19.61 -14.91 16.92
C GLU A 450 20.69 -15.23 15.88
N PRO A 451 21.80 -15.86 16.29
CA PRO A 451 22.90 -16.19 15.40
C PRO A 451 22.56 -17.34 14.42
N ALA A 452 21.53 -18.13 14.70
CA ALA A 452 21.09 -19.25 13.89
C ALA A 452 19.57 -19.47 14.04
N PRO A 453 18.90 -20.03 13.02
CA PRO A 453 17.48 -20.34 13.12
C PRO A 453 17.23 -21.44 14.16
N ARG A 454 16.22 -21.27 15.04
CA ARG A 454 15.72 -22.38 15.88
C ARG A 454 14.99 -23.43 15.07
N LEU A 455 14.37 -23.02 13.96
CA LEU A 455 13.79 -23.90 12.96
C LEU A 455 14.25 -23.46 11.57
N ALA A 456 15.16 -24.22 10.98
CA ALA A 456 15.62 -23.96 9.61
C ALA A 456 14.48 -24.15 8.60
N ARG A 457 14.46 -23.28 7.58
CA ARG A 457 13.55 -23.37 6.43
C ARG A 457 13.86 -24.60 5.58
N ASP A 458 12.82 -25.35 5.20
CA ASP A 458 12.93 -26.57 4.38
C ASP A 458 11.65 -26.72 3.55
N LEU A 459 11.72 -26.49 2.23
CA LEU A 459 10.57 -26.55 1.33
C LEU A 459 10.02 -27.98 1.17
N GLY A 460 10.86 -29.00 1.27
CA GLY A 460 10.42 -30.40 1.20
C GLY A 460 9.64 -30.79 2.45
N ARG A 461 10.10 -30.37 3.64
CA ARG A 461 9.34 -30.50 4.89
C ARG A 461 8.05 -29.68 4.83
N TRP A 462 8.11 -28.42 4.36
CA TRP A 462 6.94 -27.57 4.22
C TRP A 462 5.87 -28.22 3.35
N GLN A 463 6.24 -28.77 2.19
CA GLN A 463 5.31 -29.49 1.31
C GLN A 463 4.64 -30.69 1.98
N ARG A 464 5.40 -31.50 2.73
CA ARG A 464 4.84 -32.60 3.51
C ARG A 464 3.88 -32.09 4.60
N ASN A 465 4.29 -31.07 5.34
CA ASN A 465 3.47 -30.47 6.40
C ASN A 465 2.15 -29.90 5.86
N VAL A 466 2.16 -29.26 4.68
CA VAL A 466 0.94 -28.79 4.00
C VAL A 466 0.04 -29.96 3.60
N ALA A 467 0.61 -31.03 3.06
CA ALA A 467 -0.15 -32.23 2.71
C ALA A 467 -0.77 -32.90 3.96
N ASP A 468 -0.01 -33.02 5.04
CA ASP A 468 -0.46 -33.60 6.31
C ASP A 468 -1.56 -32.74 6.96
N MET A 469 -1.42 -31.40 6.93
CA MET A 469 -2.44 -30.46 7.40
C MET A 469 -3.76 -30.60 6.63
N VAL A 470 -3.69 -30.77 5.30
CA VAL A 470 -4.88 -31.01 4.48
C VAL A 470 -5.49 -32.38 4.78
N ALA A 471 -4.65 -33.41 4.91
CA ALA A 471 -5.07 -34.78 5.17
C ALA A 471 -5.68 -34.95 6.56
N SER A 472 -5.27 -34.15 7.55
CA SER A 472 -5.78 -34.24 8.93
C SER A 472 -7.27 -33.93 9.04
N ARG A 473 -7.80 -33.08 8.13
CA ARG A 473 -9.16 -32.54 8.19
C ARG A 473 -9.50 -31.89 9.53
N ASP A 474 -8.49 -31.45 10.28
CA ASP A 474 -8.73 -30.73 11.53
C ASP A 474 -9.51 -29.44 11.24
N PRO A 475 -10.43 -29.03 12.13
CA PRO A 475 -11.29 -27.87 11.91
C PRO A 475 -10.52 -26.60 11.53
N TRP A 476 -9.35 -26.38 12.13
CA TRP A 476 -8.51 -25.21 11.87
C TRP A 476 -7.15 -25.62 11.31
N GLN A 477 -6.86 -25.16 10.10
CA GLN A 477 -5.57 -25.33 9.43
C GLN A 477 -4.81 -24.01 9.49
N LEU A 478 -3.80 -23.92 10.35
CA LEU A 478 -3.21 -22.66 10.77
C LEU A 478 -1.77 -22.50 10.27
N ILE A 479 -1.48 -21.34 9.69
CA ILE A 479 -0.15 -20.98 9.20
C ILE A 479 0.48 -19.96 10.13
N THR A 480 1.62 -20.31 10.71
CA THR A 480 2.47 -19.41 11.50
C THR A 480 3.73 -19.07 10.68
N SER A 481 3.79 -17.95 9.97
CA SER A 481 2.81 -16.86 9.87
C SER A 481 2.75 -16.30 8.44
N PHE A 482 1.76 -15.46 8.13
CA PHE A 482 1.77 -14.74 6.86
C PHE A 482 2.95 -13.79 6.77
N ASN A 483 3.10 -12.84 7.70
CA ASN A 483 4.06 -11.73 7.57
C ASN A 483 4.82 -11.36 8.86
N GLU A 484 5.07 -12.31 9.78
CA GLU A 484 5.90 -12.03 10.95
C GLU A 484 7.40 -12.05 10.61
N PHE A 485 7.86 -10.93 10.06
CA PHE A 485 9.23 -10.75 9.60
C PHE A 485 10.26 -10.74 10.74
N GLY A 486 9.89 -10.30 11.94
CA GLY A 486 10.80 -10.21 13.09
C GLY A 486 11.20 -11.58 13.66
N GLU A 487 10.27 -12.53 13.64
CA GLU A 487 10.52 -13.93 14.02
C GLU A 487 11.01 -14.79 12.84
N GLY A 488 10.96 -14.26 11.63
CA GLY A 488 11.35 -14.99 10.43
C GLY A 488 10.41 -16.16 10.08
N THR A 489 9.16 -16.13 10.54
CA THR A 489 8.14 -17.18 10.30
C THR A 489 7.28 -16.92 9.06
N VAL A 490 7.56 -15.82 8.37
CA VAL A 490 6.86 -15.32 7.18
C VAL A 490 6.71 -16.33 6.02
N VAL A 491 5.51 -16.45 5.45
CA VAL A 491 5.28 -17.08 4.13
C VAL A 491 5.06 -16.06 3.02
N GLU A 492 4.77 -14.80 3.34
CA GLU A 492 4.73 -13.68 2.38
C GLU A 492 5.99 -13.66 1.52
N ALA A 493 5.83 -13.33 0.24
CA ALA A 493 6.93 -13.37 -0.71
C ALA A 493 8.10 -12.48 -0.28
N ALA A 494 9.30 -13.07 -0.21
CA ALA A 494 10.55 -12.38 0.11
C ALA A 494 11.59 -12.64 -0.99
N GLN A 495 12.61 -11.78 -1.12
CA GLN A 495 13.66 -11.96 -2.13
C GLN A 495 14.35 -13.33 -2.01
N GLU A 496 14.48 -13.82 -0.78
CA GLU A 496 15.09 -15.08 -0.38
C GLU A 496 14.40 -16.33 -0.89
N PHE A 497 13.09 -16.26 -1.14
CA PHE A 497 12.34 -17.43 -1.53
C PHE A 497 11.20 -17.18 -2.52
N GLY A 498 11.09 -15.97 -3.05
CA GLY A 498 9.99 -15.55 -3.92
C GLY A 498 8.65 -15.95 -3.31
N THR A 499 7.78 -16.56 -4.10
CA THR A 499 6.47 -17.07 -3.69
C THR A 499 6.49 -18.54 -3.24
N ALA A 500 7.65 -19.20 -3.12
CA ALA A 500 7.74 -20.66 -3.00
C ALA A 500 6.88 -21.25 -1.86
N TYR A 501 6.81 -20.60 -0.70
CA TYR A 501 5.99 -21.08 0.42
C TYR A 501 4.48 -20.94 0.17
N LEU A 502 4.06 -19.85 -0.50
CA LEU A 502 2.68 -19.63 -0.94
C LEU A 502 2.29 -20.58 -2.08
N ASP A 503 3.22 -20.84 -3.00
CA ASP A 503 3.01 -21.77 -4.12
C ASP A 503 2.78 -23.20 -3.61
N VAL A 504 3.56 -23.65 -2.63
CA VAL A 504 3.34 -24.96 -2.00
C VAL A 504 1.98 -25.01 -1.28
N LEU A 505 1.55 -23.94 -0.61
CA LEU A 505 0.21 -23.86 -0.01
C LEU A 505 -0.90 -23.94 -1.08
N ALA A 506 -0.67 -23.34 -2.25
CA ALA A 506 -1.56 -23.40 -3.42
C ALA A 506 -1.54 -24.77 -4.14
N GLY A 507 -0.70 -25.73 -3.70
CA GLY A 507 -0.54 -27.03 -4.37
C GLY A 507 0.27 -26.98 -5.67
N ARG A 508 1.03 -25.90 -5.90
CA ARG A 508 1.89 -25.73 -7.08
C ARG A 508 3.22 -26.47 -6.89
N PRO A 509 3.86 -26.91 -7.98
CA PRO A 509 5.16 -27.56 -7.91
C PRO A 509 6.23 -26.58 -7.41
N ILE A 510 7.21 -27.10 -6.67
CA ILE A 510 8.38 -26.34 -6.24
C ILE A 510 9.23 -26.02 -7.48
N THR A 511 9.15 -24.78 -7.97
CA THR A 511 10.11 -24.25 -8.94
C THR A 511 11.35 -23.74 -8.19
N ALA A 512 12.54 -23.96 -8.76
CA ALA A 512 13.81 -23.61 -8.13
C ALA A 512 13.79 -22.20 -7.54
N THR A 513 14.09 -22.10 -6.24
CA THR A 513 14.18 -20.85 -5.50
C THR A 513 15.30 -19.99 -6.10
N PRO A 514 15.12 -18.68 -6.34
CA PRO A 514 16.27 -17.81 -6.45
C PRO A 514 17.10 -17.95 -5.18
N SER A 515 18.41 -18.11 -5.32
CA SER A 515 19.34 -18.11 -4.20
C SER A 515 19.87 -16.70 -4.03
N PRO A 516 19.31 -15.83 -3.16
CA PRO A 516 20.06 -14.69 -2.73
C PRO A 516 20.92 -15.11 -1.53
N THR A 517 22.18 -14.69 -1.64
CA THR A 517 23.12 -14.57 -0.53
C THR A 517 22.40 -14.05 0.73
N PRO A 518 22.73 -14.56 1.92
CA PRO A 518 22.15 -14.05 3.17
C PRO A 518 22.25 -12.53 3.22
N THR A 519 21.13 -11.87 3.54
CA THR A 519 21.13 -10.47 3.96
C THR A 519 22.15 -10.32 5.08
N ASP A 520 23.06 -9.35 4.96
CA ASP A 520 24.06 -9.04 5.98
C ASP A 520 23.40 -8.97 7.36
N THR A 521 24.11 -9.43 8.39
CA THR A 521 23.64 -9.39 9.78
C THR A 521 23.06 -8.00 10.07
N PRO A 522 21.81 -7.91 10.56
CA PRO A 522 21.17 -6.65 10.91
C PRO A 522 22.11 -5.82 11.78
N THR A 523 22.55 -4.66 11.27
CA THR A 523 23.42 -3.76 12.02
C THR A 523 22.64 -3.19 13.20
N LEU A 524 23.18 -3.38 14.41
CA LEU A 524 22.76 -2.60 15.57
C LEU A 524 22.98 -1.12 15.24
N THR A 525 21.90 -0.36 15.10
CA THR A 525 22.01 1.10 15.13
C THR A 525 22.37 1.51 16.55
N PRO A 526 23.43 2.33 16.75
CA PRO A 526 23.89 2.75 18.07
C PRO A 526 22.86 3.58 18.86
#